data_AF-A0A7C7ZJV4-F1
#
_entry.id   AF-A0A7C7ZJV4-F1
#
_cell.length_a   1.000
_cell.length_b   1.000
_cell.length_c   1.000
_cell.angle_alpha   90.00
_cell.angle_beta   90.00
_cell.angle_gamma   90.00
#
_symmetry.space_group_name_H-M   'P 1'
#
loop_
_entity.id
_entity.type
_entity.pdbx_description
1 polymer ?
#
loop_
_entity_poly.entity_id
_entity_poly.type
_entity_poly.pdbx_seq_one_letter_code
_entity_poly.pdbx_strand_id
1 'polypeptide(L)'
;MQALPRSVGDARLRRSTNQTAKGAQVSESNFRVIPLDGPLGARIDDIDLRKPIEPHFVEKLRELLFEHQLLFFRDQALDNADHIRFASYFGEPNVYPLTKMLGREEPIEFVWDGPDRRPTAAGWHTDVTWLPDPPKIGVLYAQVIPERGGDTLWCSLYSLYDALSEEERVDLNDLEVHNAAGPFFIELVVKSLDEKLVEPFIDQYGDGARHSLVCEHYVTGRPLLYLCGGFMDHVVGMGRSEGRALLQRLMERVDDPSCQIRWEWAVNDLAIWDERSTMHRVDASHWPEPRRMRRCTVS
;
A
#
# COMPACT_ATOMS: atom_id res chain seq x y z
N MET A 1 56.67 62.26 -26.99
CA MET A 1 56.23 63.57 -27.52
C MET A 1 54.88 63.37 -28.19
N GLN A 2 53.88 64.19 -27.83
CA GLN A 2 52.53 64.35 -28.45
C GLN A 2 51.56 63.17 -28.29
N ALA A 3 50.42 63.19 -27.58
CA ALA A 3 49.28 64.12 -27.37
C ALA A 3 48.06 63.86 -28.30
N LEU A 4 47.04 63.14 -27.74
CA LEU A 4 45.55 63.30 -27.84
C LEU A 4 44.86 63.29 -29.25
N PRO A 5 43.51 63.08 -29.41
CA PRO A 5 42.41 63.36 -28.46
C PRO A 5 41.18 62.38 -28.43
N ARG A 6 40.21 62.76 -27.58
CA ARG A 6 38.86 62.21 -27.34
C ARG A 6 37.78 62.84 -28.25
N SER A 7 36.69 62.11 -28.54
CA SER A 7 35.26 62.56 -28.52
C SER A 7 34.36 61.35 -28.86
N VAL A 8 33.42 60.84 -28.04
CA VAL A 8 32.11 61.33 -27.53
C VAL A 8 30.96 61.34 -28.56
N GLY A 9 29.91 60.57 -28.24
CA GLY A 9 28.48 60.81 -28.57
C GLY A 9 27.85 59.77 -29.51
N ASP A 10 26.59 59.34 -29.43
CA ASP A 10 25.54 59.21 -28.40
C ASP A 10 24.37 58.42 -29.08
N ALA A 11 23.40 57.95 -28.30
CA ALA A 11 22.01 57.65 -28.67
C ALA A 11 21.61 56.28 -29.31
N ARG A 12 21.06 55.44 -28.42
CA ARG A 12 19.78 54.67 -28.46
C ARG A 12 19.17 54.31 -29.83
N LEU A 13 18.68 53.06 -29.96
CA LEU A 13 17.26 52.76 -30.23
C LEU A 13 16.92 51.24 -30.17
N ARG A 14 15.90 50.92 -29.35
CA ARG A 14 14.87 49.86 -29.49
C ARG A 14 15.28 48.38 -29.52
N ARG A 15 15.13 47.70 -28.36
CA ARG A 15 14.76 46.28 -28.32
C ARG A 15 13.24 46.16 -28.21
N SER A 16 12.64 45.59 -29.25
CA SER A 16 11.24 45.18 -29.30
C SER A 16 11.05 43.86 -28.57
N THR A 17 9.94 43.78 -27.86
CA THR A 17 9.37 42.70 -27.07
C THR A 17 8.74 41.57 -27.90
N ASN A 18 8.59 40.43 -27.21
CA ASN A 18 7.57 39.36 -27.33
C ASN A 18 7.82 38.22 -28.34
N GLN A 19 8.12 37.01 -27.84
CA GLN A 19 7.17 35.90 -27.49
C GLN A 19 6.77 35.12 -28.77
N THR A 20 6.83 33.79 -28.90
CA THR A 20 6.57 32.65 -28.00
C THR A 20 7.06 31.35 -28.68
N ALA A 21 7.49 30.34 -27.92
CA ALA A 21 6.96 28.95 -28.03
C ALA A 21 7.56 28.02 -26.96
N LYS A 22 6.70 27.67 -26.00
CA LYS A 22 6.64 26.48 -25.13
C LYS A 22 7.80 25.47 -25.20
N GLY A 23 8.68 25.51 -24.19
CA GLY A 23 9.29 24.32 -23.63
C GLY A 23 8.51 23.94 -22.38
N ALA A 24 7.99 22.72 -22.30
CA ALA A 24 7.51 22.18 -21.03
C ALA A 24 8.72 22.13 -20.08
N GLN A 25 8.70 22.94 -19.03
CA GLN A 25 9.60 22.76 -17.90
C GLN A 25 9.17 21.49 -17.18
N VAL A 26 9.77 20.39 -17.61
CA VAL A 26 9.89 19.15 -16.85
C VAL A 26 10.70 19.52 -15.60
N SER A 27 10.10 19.44 -14.42
CA SER A 27 10.76 19.84 -13.18
C SER A 27 11.71 18.73 -12.75
N GLU A 28 13.02 19.00 -12.76
CA GLU A 28 14.05 18.17 -12.11
C GLU A 28 13.73 18.04 -10.60
N SER A 29 12.89 17.07 -10.22
CA SER A 29 12.50 16.87 -8.82
C SER A 29 13.29 15.70 -8.23
N ASN A 30 14.48 15.97 -7.71
CA ASN A 30 15.12 15.09 -6.73
C ASN A 30 14.25 15.09 -5.47
N PHE A 31 13.47 14.04 -5.25
CA PHE A 31 12.78 13.82 -3.98
C PHE A 31 13.76 13.34 -2.92
N ARG A 32 13.44 13.57 -1.65
CA ARG A 32 14.24 13.09 -0.51
C ARG A 32 13.64 11.83 0.08
N VAL A 33 14.49 10.83 0.32
CA VAL A 33 14.12 9.59 0.99
C VAL A 33 14.54 9.67 2.45
N ILE A 34 13.59 9.44 3.35
CA ILE A 34 13.81 9.47 4.80
C ILE A 34 13.35 8.11 5.35
N PRO A 35 14.28 7.15 5.55
CA PRO A 35 13.95 5.87 6.18
C PRO A 35 13.29 6.11 7.54
N LEU A 36 12.31 5.29 7.88
CA LEU A 36 11.71 5.31 9.21
C LEU A 36 12.58 4.50 10.19
N ASP A 37 12.45 4.81 11.47
CA ASP A 37 13.12 4.08 12.54
C ASP A 37 12.37 2.74 12.78
N GLY A 38 12.59 1.77 11.90
CA GLY A 38 11.94 0.46 11.93
C GLY A 38 12.44 -0.52 10.85
N PRO A 39 11.90 -1.74 10.79
CA PRO A 39 12.33 -2.79 9.87
C PRO A 39 11.85 -2.59 8.42
N LEU A 40 10.90 -1.66 8.23
CA LEU A 40 10.32 -1.28 6.95
C LEU A 40 9.88 0.17 6.99
N GLY A 41 9.62 0.75 5.82
CA GLY A 41 9.07 2.08 5.68
C GLY A 41 10.09 3.16 5.35
N ALA A 42 9.74 4.03 4.40
CA ALA A 42 10.41 5.30 4.18
C ALA A 42 9.38 6.40 3.89
N ARG A 43 9.67 7.63 4.30
CA ARG A 43 8.92 8.83 3.91
C ARG A 43 9.60 9.49 2.72
N ILE A 44 8.83 9.85 1.71
CA ILE A 44 9.28 10.55 0.52
C ILE A 44 8.82 12.01 0.60
N ASP A 45 9.81 12.91 0.61
CA ASP A 45 9.63 14.35 0.69
C ASP A 45 9.99 15.03 -0.64
N ASP A 46 9.59 16.30 -0.78
CA ASP A 46 9.93 17.15 -1.93
C ASP A 46 9.41 16.61 -3.27
N ILE A 47 8.24 15.93 -3.24
CA ILE A 47 7.51 15.44 -4.41
C ILE A 47 6.04 15.89 -4.38
N ASP A 48 5.51 16.23 -5.55
CA ASP A 48 4.12 16.68 -5.75
C ASP A 48 3.34 15.64 -6.57
N LEU A 49 2.60 14.75 -5.89
CA LEU A 49 1.88 13.64 -6.53
C LEU A 49 0.67 14.12 -7.36
N ARG A 50 0.28 15.40 -7.27
CA ARG A 50 -0.78 16.00 -8.12
C ARG A 50 -0.32 16.22 -9.55
N LYS A 51 0.97 16.08 -9.83
CA LYS A 51 1.56 16.24 -11.16
C LYS A 51 2.05 14.89 -11.69
N PRO A 52 2.16 14.73 -13.02
CA PRO A 52 2.89 13.60 -13.59
C PRO A 52 4.34 13.59 -13.10
N ILE A 53 4.83 12.40 -12.74
CA ILE A 53 6.23 12.17 -12.33
C ILE A 53 7.00 11.68 -13.55
N GLU A 54 8.25 12.11 -13.71
CA GLU A 54 9.09 11.65 -14.82
C GLU A 54 9.40 10.15 -14.70
N PRO A 55 9.53 9.43 -15.83
CA PRO A 55 9.73 7.99 -15.82
C PRO A 55 10.90 7.51 -14.95
N HIS A 56 12.04 8.19 -14.96
CA HIS A 56 13.20 7.79 -14.15
C HIS A 56 12.92 7.88 -12.64
N PHE A 57 12.19 8.91 -12.19
CA PHE A 57 11.78 9.04 -10.79
C PHE A 57 10.71 8.02 -10.41
N VAL A 58 9.83 7.64 -11.35
CA VAL A 58 8.88 6.53 -11.14
C VAL A 58 9.61 5.22 -10.91
N GLU A 59 10.59 4.87 -11.76
CA GLU A 59 11.40 3.65 -11.54
C GLU A 59 12.11 3.71 -10.19
N LYS A 60 12.63 4.87 -9.80
CA LYS A 60 13.27 5.01 -8.49
C LYS A 60 12.30 4.79 -7.33
N LEU A 61 11.05 5.26 -7.43
CA LEU A 61 10.02 5.00 -6.43
C LEU A 61 9.64 3.51 -6.36
N ARG A 62 9.62 2.79 -7.49
CA ARG A 62 9.39 1.33 -7.49
C ARG A 62 10.52 0.58 -6.78
N GLU A 63 11.77 0.91 -7.08
CA GLU A 63 12.93 0.34 -6.37
C GLU A 63 12.81 0.57 -4.86
N LEU A 64 12.51 1.81 -4.46
CA LEU A 64 12.36 2.18 -3.05
C LEU A 64 11.18 1.47 -2.38
N LEU A 65 10.08 1.25 -3.11
CA LEU A 65 8.94 0.51 -2.59
C LEU A 65 9.34 -0.93 -2.26
N PHE A 66 10.07 -1.61 -3.14
CA PHE A 66 10.49 -3.00 -2.88
C PHE A 66 11.66 -3.10 -1.88
N GLU A 67 12.51 -2.07 -1.79
CA GLU A 67 13.58 -1.98 -0.79
C GLU A 67 13.00 -1.77 0.62
N HIS A 68 12.09 -0.81 0.76
CA HIS A 68 11.53 -0.40 2.05
C HIS A 68 10.18 -1.04 2.36
N GLN A 69 9.59 -1.81 1.46
CA GLN A 69 8.26 -2.46 1.50
C GLN A 69 7.06 -1.48 1.59
N LEU A 70 7.28 -0.24 2.01
CA LEU A 70 6.25 0.73 2.35
C LEU A 70 6.81 2.16 2.18
N LEU A 71 6.07 3.02 1.48
CA LEU A 71 6.41 4.42 1.30
C LEU A 71 5.27 5.33 1.76
N PHE A 72 5.63 6.45 2.38
CA PHE A 72 4.70 7.47 2.85
C PHE A 72 4.94 8.82 2.22
N PHE A 73 3.87 9.56 1.96
CA PHE A 73 3.87 10.90 1.40
C PHE A 73 2.94 11.77 2.24
N ARG A 74 3.45 12.89 2.76
CA ARG A 74 2.65 13.86 3.52
C ARG A 74 2.10 14.95 2.59
N ASP A 75 1.00 15.58 3.01
CA ASP A 75 0.44 16.81 2.41
C ASP A 75 0.13 16.75 0.90
N GLN A 76 -0.36 15.61 0.42
CA GLN A 76 -0.69 15.39 -0.99
C GLN A 76 -2.17 15.66 -1.25
N ALA A 77 -2.58 16.88 -1.60
CA ALA A 77 -4.01 17.16 -1.86
C ALA A 77 -4.48 16.55 -3.21
N LEU A 78 -4.80 15.24 -3.22
CA LEU A 78 -5.09 14.46 -4.42
C LEU A 78 -6.58 14.31 -4.70
N ASP A 79 -6.98 14.47 -5.95
CA ASP A 79 -8.29 14.01 -6.42
C ASP A 79 -8.27 12.50 -6.82
N ASN A 80 -9.38 11.99 -7.35
CA ASN A 80 -9.47 10.59 -7.77
C ASN A 80 -8.54 10.27 -8.95
N ALA A 81 -8.41 11.18 -9.91
CA ALA A 81 -7.57 10.99 -11.09
C ALA A 81 -6.08 11.02 -10.73
N ASP A 82 -5.69 11.88 -9.78
CA ASP A 82 -4.36 11.91 -9.20
C ASP A 82 -3.99 10.61 -8.50
N HIS A 83 -4.90 10.10 -7.67
CA HIS A 83 -4.70 8.85 -6.94
C HIS A 83 -4.57 7.65 -7.88
N ILE A 84 -5.45 7.54 -8.88
CA ILE A 84 -5.37 6.48 -9.90
C ILE A 84 -4.08 6.60 -10.69
N ARG A 85 -3.73 7.81 -11.19
CA ARG A 85 -2.49 8.03 -11.94
C ARG A 85 -1.27 7.58 -11.14
N PHE A 86 -1.20 7.96 -9.87
CA PHE A 86 -0.09 7.58 -9.02
C PHE A 86 -0.03 6.05 -8.83
N ALA A 87 -1.17 5.40 -8.54
CA ALA A 87 -1.24 3.94 -8.43
C ALA A 87 -0.84 3.23 -9.74
N SER A 88 -1.23 3.78 -10.90
CA SER A 88 -0.87 3.26 -12.23
C SER A 88 0.64 3.27 -12.50
N TYR A 89 1.41 4.06 -11.76
CA TYR A 89 2.86 3.96 -11.83
C TYR A 89 3.40 2.67 -11.25
N PHE A 90 2.63 1.86 -10.55
CA PHE A 90 3.11 0.63 -9.92
C PHE A 90 2.52 -0.65 -10.52
N GLY A 91 1.63 -0.52 -11.50
CA GLY A 91 0.95 -1.64 -12.16
C GLY A 91 -0.45 -1.22 -12.64
N GLU A 92 -1.31 -2.19 -12.90
CA GLU A 92 -2.71 -1.93 -13.29
C GLU A 92 -3.61 -1.78 -12.05
N PRO A 93 -4.23 -0.60 -11.81
CA PRO A 93 -5.23 -0.44 -10.76
C PRO A 93 -6.45 -1.34 -10.97
N ASN A 94 -6.86 -2.08 -9.95
CA ASN A 94 -7.98 -3.01 -10.04
C ASN A 94 -9.25 -2.47 -9.40
N VAL A 95 -10.38 -2.90 -9.94
CA VAL A 95 -11.66 -2.83 -9.25
C VAL A 95 -11.74 -3.96 -8.24
N TYR A 96 -11.95 -3.62 -6.97
CA TYR A 96 -12.04 -4.59 -5.88
C TYR A 96 -13.18 -5.59 -6.11
N PRO A 97 -12.96 -6.90 -5.86
CA PRO A 97 -13.91 -7.97 -6.19
C PRO A 97 -15.37 -7.69 -5.79
N LEU A 98 -15.62 -7.28 -4.55
CA LEU A 98 -16.99 -7.02 -4.08
C LEU A 98 -17.64 -5.83 -4.79
N THR A 99 -16.87 -4.77 -5.03
CA THR A 99 -17.41 -3.61 -5.76
C THR A 99 -17.63 -3.89 -7.24
N LYS A 100 -16.81 -4.75 -7.84
CA LYS A 100 -16.99 -5.24 -9.21
C LYS A 100 -18.29 -6.03 -9.37
N MET A 101 -18.63 -6.86 -8.38
CA MET A 101 -19.92 -7.58 -8.35
C MET A 101 -21.13 -6.65 -8.26
N LEU A 102 -20.95 -5.44 -7.71
CA LEU A 102 -21.95 -4.37 -7.73
C LEU A 102 -21.95 -3.54 -9.03
N GLY A 103 -21.19 -3.95 -10.05
CA GLY A 103 -21.10 -3.28 -11.34
C GLY A 103 -20.27 -1.99 -11.32
N ARG A 104 -19.39 -1.79 -10.33
CA ARG A 104 -18.45 -0.67 -10.35
C ARG A 104 -17.33 -0.93 -11.36
N GLU A 105 -16.90 0.13 -12.04
CA GLU A 105 -15.83 0.07 -13.05
C GLU A 105 -14.58 0.88 -12.63
N GLU A 106 -14.72 1.82 -11.70
CA GLU A 106 -13.59 2.63 -11.23
C GLU A 106 -12.76 1.86 -10.18
N PRO A 107 -11.42 1.88 -10.28
CA PRO A 107 -10.53 1.22 -9.34
C PRO A 107 -10.31 2.05 -8.06
N ILE A 108 -11.40 2.60 -7.50
CA ILE A 108 -11.40 3.39 -6.28
C ILE A 108 -12.42 2.83 -5.30
N GLU A 109 -11.95 2.66 -4.06
CA GLU A 109 -12.77 2.29 -2.92
C GLU A 109 -12.70 3.33 -1.82
N PHE A 110 -13.67 3.27 -0.91
CA PHE A 110 -13.67 4.06 0.31
C PHE A 110 -13.76 3.13 1.52
N VAL A 111 -12.75 3.23 2.38
CA VAL A 111 -12.81 2.67 3.74
C VAL A 111 -13.40 3.77 4.61
N TRP A 112 -14.56 3.49 5.21
CA TRP A 112 -15.30 4.44 6.03
C TRP A 112 -15.64 3.79 7.37
N ASP A 113 -15.27 4.47 8.44
CA ASP A 113 -15.57 4.10 9.82
C ASP A 113 -16.37 5.25 10.46
N GLY A 114 -17.25 4.92 11.40
CA GLY A 114 -18.06 5.89 12.14
C GLY A 114 -19.06 5.23 13.09
N PRO A 115 -20.01 5.98 13.65
CA PRO A 115 -20.95 5.46 14.65
C PRO A 115 -21.72 4.22 14.17
N ASP A 116 -22.13 4.22 12.90
CA ASP A 116 -22.91 3.15 12.27
C ASP A 116 -22.04 2.09 11.56
N ARG A 117 -20.72 2.27 11.51
CA ARG A 117 -19.80 1.37 10.80
C ARG A 117 -18.48 1.22 11.56
N ARG A 118 -18.32 0.07 12.23
CA ARG A 118 -17.08 -0.26 12.94
C ARG A 118 -15.95 -0.57 11.95
N PRO A 119 -14.68 -0.30 12.33
CA PRO A 119 -13.53 -0.73 11.54
C PRO A 119 -13.50 -2.26 11.38
N THR A 120 -13.45 -2.74 10.14
CA THR A 120 -13.45 -4.18 9.82
C THR A 120 -12.05 -4.77 9.65
N ALA A 121 -11.03 -3.92 9.51
CA ALA A 121 -9.63 -4.29 9.21
C ALA A 121 -8.72 -4.26 10.45
N ALA A 122 -9.28 -4.47 11.65
CA ALA A 122 -8.58 -4.31 12.92
C ALA A 122 -7.66 -5.49 13.28
N GLY A 123 -7.83 -6.64 12.63
CA GLY A 123 -6.91 -7.78 12.72
C GLY A 123 -5.80 -7.69 11.68
N TRP A 124 -4.62 -8.25 11.98
CA TRP A 124 -3.54 -8.40 11.00
C TRP A 124 -4.01 -9.20 9.79
N HIS A 125 -3.71 -8.70 8.59
CA HIS A 125 -4.04 -9.36 7.33
C HIS A 125 -3.17 -8.84 6.19
N THR A 126 -3.14 -9.61 5.11
CA THR A 126 -2.75 -9.19 3.76
C THR A 126 -4.02 -9.17 2.92
N ASP A 127 -4.18 -8.17 2.05
CA ASP A 127 -5.45 -7.97 1.35
C ASP A 127 -5.74 -9.09 0.34
N VAL A 128 -6.97 -9.61 0.36
CA VAL A 128 -7.56 -10.45 -0.71
C VAL A 128 -6.79 -11.75 -1.02
N THR A 129 -6.17 -12.36 -0.02
CA THR A 129 -5.36 -13.59 -0.22
C THR A 129 -6.18 -14.85 -0.50
N TRP A 130 -7.51 -14.78 -0.49
CA TRP A 130 -8.38 -15.85 -1.00
C TRP A 130 -8.44 -15.91 -2.54
N LEU A 131 -7.76 -14.98 -3.25
CA LEU A 131 -7.53 -15.09 -4.68
C LEU A 131 -6.24 -15.87 -5.01
N PRO A 132 -6.19 -16.58 -6.14
CA PRO A 132 -4.95 -17.21 -6.63
C PRO A 132 -3.84 -16.20 -6.94
N ASP A 133 -4.20 -15.02 -7.45
CA ASP A 133 -3.28 -13.89 -7.65
C ASP A 133 -3.78 -12.69 -6.82
N PRO A 134 -3.40 -12.59 -5.54
CA PRO A 134 -3.73 -11.45 -4.69
C PRO A 134 -3.11 -10.16 -5.22
N PRO A 135 -3.69 -8.99 -4.84
CA PRO A 135 -3.08 -7.69 -5.12
C PRO A 135 -1.61 -7.66 -4.74
N LYS A 136 -0.80 -6.99 -5.56
CA LYS A 136 0.64 -6.83 -5.29
C LYS A 136 0.92 -5.60 -4.45
N ILE A 137 0.13 -4.53 -4.64
CA ILE A 137 0.38 -3.24 -4.01
C ILE A 137 -0.94 -2.64 -3.54
N GLY A 138 -0.92 -2.13 -2.31
CA GLY A 138 -1.99 -1.31 -1.74
C GLY A 138 -1.62 0.17 -1.77
N VAL A 139 -2.59 1.03 -2.07
CA VAL A 139 -2.46 2.49 -2.02
C VAL A 139 -3.61 3.08 -1.22
N LEU A 140 -3.30 3.83 -0.16
CA LEU A 140 -4.28 4.37 0.77
C LEU A 140 -4.06 5.86 1.00
N TYR A 141 -5.13 6.63 0.84
CA TYR A 141 -5.13 8.07 0.91
C TYR A 141 -6.07 8.58 2.01
N ALA A 142 -5.56 9.40 2.92
CA ALA A 142 -6.29 9.94 4.06
C ALA A 142 -7.17 11.14 3.67
N GLN A 143 -8.49 11.02 3.86
CA GLN A 143 -9.44 12.10 3.58
C GLN A 143 -10.03 12.73 4.85
N VAL A 144 -10.43 11.88 5.80
CA VAL A 144 -10.97 12.30 7.10
C VAL A 144 -10.26 11.47 8.15
N ILE A 145 -9.56 12.13 9.06
CA ILE A 145 -8.77 11.49 10.11
C ILE A 145 -9.26 12.02 11.47
N PRO A 146 -9.55 11.13 12.44
CA PRO A 146 -9.95 11.53 13.80
C PRO A 146 -8.78 12.18 14.55
N GLU A 147 -9.07 12.93 15.62
CA GLU A 147 -8.02 13.58 16.42
C GLU A 147 -7.11 12.55 17.12
N ARG A 148 -7.63 11.35 17.42
CA ARG A 148 -6.90 10.27 18.11
C ARG A 148 -7.28 8.91 17.55
N GLY A 149 -6.29 8.01 17.48
CA GLY A 149 -6.47 6.65 16.96
C GLY A 149 -6.65 6.61 15.44
N GLY A 150 -6.94 5.43 14.89
CA GLY A 150 -7.12 5.28 13.44
C GLY A 150 -5.81 5.19 12.65
N ASP A 151 -4.70 5.10 13.35
CA ASP A 151 -3.38 4.74 12.84
C ASP A 151 -3.43 3.41 12.09
N THR A 152 -2.48 3.23 11.18
CA THR A 152 -2.28 1.94 10.53
C THR A 152 -0.92 1.39 10.95
N LEU A 153 -0.88 0.11 11.26
CA LEU A 153 0.35 -0.62 11.51
C LEU A 153 0.63 -1.55 10.34
N TRP A 154 1.91 -1.70 10.00
CA TRP A 154 2.41 -2.69 9.06
C TRP A 154 3.44 -3.59 9.73
N CYS A 155 3.51 -4.84 9.29
CA CYS A 155 4.47 -5.85 9.72
C CYS A 155 5.24 -6.35 8.51
N SER A 156 6.57 -6.45 8.62
CA SER A 156 7.44 -7.01 7.57
C SER A 156 7.47 -8.53 7.63
N LEU A 157 7.02 -9.19 6.55
CA LEU A 157 7.07 -10.65 6.40
C LEU A 157 8.51 -11.16 6.19
N TYR A 158 9.40 -10.28 5.72
CA TYR A 158 10.85 -10.57 5.70
C TYR A 158 11.41 -10.67 7.12
N SER A 159 11.10 -9.71 7.99
CA SER A 159 11.58 -9.73 9.38
C SER A 159 11.09 -10.97 10.13
N LEU A 160 9.86 -11.42 9.86
CA LEU A 160 9.34 -12.67 10.44
C LEU A 160 10.14 -13.90 9.98
N TYR A 161 10.50 -13.97 8.69
CA TYR A 161 11.33 -15.06 8.15
C TYR A 161 12.76 -15.03 8.69
N ASP A 162 13.37 -13.84 8.73
CA ASP A 162 14.73 -13.65 9.22
C ASP A 162 14.86 -14.10 10.70
N ALA A 163 13.79 -13.98 11.48
CA ALA A 163 13.70 -14.42 12.88
C ALA A 163 13.41 -15.93 13.07
N LEU A 164 13.18 -16.70 12.01
CA LEU A 164 13.06 -18.16 12.10
C LEU A 164 14.44 -18.81 12.32
N SER A 165 14.47 -19.84 13.16
CA SER A 165 15.63 -20.73 13.25
C SER A 165 15.82 -21.54 11.96
N GLU A 166 17.01 -22.11 11.75
CA GLU A 166 17.27 -22.97 10.59
C GLU A 166 16.34 -24.18 10.54
N GLU A 167 16.03 -24.78 11.69
CA GLU A 167 15.09 -25.90 11.81
C GLU A 167 13.67 -25.47 11.39
N GLU A 168 13.18 -24.33 11.89
CA GLU A 168 11.88 -23.81 11.48
C GLU A 168 11.81 -23.50 9.99
N ARG A 169 12.89 -22.97 9.40
CA ARG A 169 12.91 -22.72 7.95
C ARG A 169 12.76 -24.02 7.17
N VAL A 170 13.43 -25.10 7.59
CA VAL A 170 13.31 -26.42 6.97
C VAL A 170 11.89 -26.97 7.14
N ASP A 171 11.34 -26.92 8.35
CA ASP A 171 10.01 -27.47 8.66
C ASP A 171 8.87 -26.75 7.92
N LEU A 172 9.02 -25.45 7.66
CA LEU A 172 7.98 -24.62 7.06
C LEU A 172 8.11 -24.48 5.53
N ASN A 173 9.26 -24.82 4.94
CA ASN A 173 9.59 -24.49 3.54
C ASN A 173 8.56 -25.01 2.52
N ASP A 174 8.10 -26.24 2.71
CA ASP A 174 7.24 -26.93 1.75
C ASP A 174 5.75 -26.89 2.14
N LEU A 175 5.40 -26.13 3.19
CA LEU A 175 4.02 -26.01 3.64
C LEU A 175 3.25 -25.00 2.78
N GLU A 176 2.02 -25.36 2.44
CA GLU A 176 1.04 -24.46 1.81
C GLU A 176 -0.10 -24.16 2.78
N VAL A 177 -0.64 -22.95 2.71
CA VAL A 177 -1.79 -22.51 3.49
C VAL A 177 -2.97 -22.29 2.57
N HIS A 178 -4.10 -22.93 2.88
CA HIS A 178 -5.36 -22.61 2.26
C HIS A 178 -5.90 -21.31 2.86
N ASN A 179 -6.10 -20.33 2.00
CA ASN A 179 -6.61 -19.00 2.31
C ASN A 179 -8.03 -18.86 1.79
N ALA A 180 -8.96 -18.45 2.64
CA ALA A 180 -10.37 -18.32 2.30
C ALA A 180 -10.99 -17.10 2.98
N ALA A 181 -11.99 -16.52 2.31
CA ALA A 181 -12.88 -15.53 2.91
C ALA A 181 -13.79 -16.23 3.93
N GLY A 182 -13.33 -16.30 5.17
CA GLY A 182 -14.04 -17.02 6.24
C GLY A 182 -15.37 -16.39 6.65
N PRO A 183 -16.16 -17.07 7.52
CA PRO A 183 -17.47 -16.60 7.95
C PRO A 183 -17.49 -15.18 8.52
N PHE A 184 -16.42 -14.79 9.22
CA PHE A 184 -16.27 -13.44 9.76
C PHE A 184 -16.20 -12.36 8.67
N PHE A 185 -15.45 -12.61 7.60
CA PHE A 185 -15.35 -11.69 6.46
C PHE A 185 -16.69 -11.61 5.71
N ILE A 186 -17.36 -12.74 5.51
CA ILE A 186 -18.67 -12.80 4.86
C ILE A 186 -19.69 -11.96 5.65
N GLU A 187 -19.75 -12.11 6.98
CA GLU A 187 -20.72 -11.37 7.81
C GLU A 187 -20.36 -9.87 7.90
N LEU A 188 -19.10 -9.52 8.19
CA LEU A 188 -18.71 -8.13 8.45
C LEU A 188 -18.46 -7.29 7.21
N VAL A 189 -18.11 -7.90 6.07
CA VAL A 189 -17.71 -7.17 4.87
C VAL A 189 -18.71 -7.39 3.75
N VAL A 190 -18.98 -8.65 3.38
CA VAL A 190 -19.83 -8.97 2.22
C VAL A 190 -21.28 -8.59 2.52
N LYS A 191 -21.86 -9.15 3.58
CA LYS A 191 -23.25 -8.93 3.96
C LYS A 191 -23.53 -7.48 4.37
N SER A 192 -22.56 -6.84 5.03
CA SER A 192 -22.66 -5.43 5.42
C SER A 192 -22.60 -4.48 4.22
N LEU A 193 -22.02 -4.90 3.10
CA LEU A 193 -22.05 -4.16 1.84
C LEU A 193 -23.39 -4.35 1.13
N ASP A 194 -23.80 -5.60 0.90
CA ASP A 194 -25.12 -5.98 0.42
C ASP A 194 -25.34 -7.48 0.67
N GLU A 195 -26.37 -7.85 1.44
CA GLU A 195 -26.70 -9.24 1.76
C GLU A 195 -26.89 -10.11 0.51
N LYS A 196 -27.35 -9.53 -0.61
CA LYS A 196 -27.54 -10.25 -1.87
C LYS A 196 -26.23 -10.68 -2.53
N LEU A 197 -25.09 -10.14 -2.09
CA LEU A 197 -23.77 -10.55 -2.58
C LEU A 197 -23.26 -11.83 -1.92
N VAL A 198 -23.84 -12.26 -0.80
CA VAL A 198 -23.31 -13.41 -0.03
C VAL A 198 -23.27 -14.68 -0.88
N GLU A 199 -24.39 -15.06 -1.50
CA GLU A 199 -24.46 -16.25 -2.35
C GLU A 199 -23.54 -16.16 -3.58
N PRO A 200 -23.60 -15.10 -4.42
CA PRO A 200 -22.68 -14.94 -5.55
C PRO A 200 -21.20 -14.90 -5.14
N PHE A 201 -20.88 -14.36 -3.96
CA PHE A 201 -19.50 -14.29 -3.49
C PHE A 201 -18.99 -15.67 -3.10
N ILE A 202 -19.80 -16.46 -2.39
CA ILE A 202 -19.45 -17.84 -2.03
C ILE A 202 -19.32 -18.70 -3.29
N ASP A 203 -20.22 -18.55 -4.27
CA ASP A 203 -20.14 -19.27 -5.55
C ASP A 203 -18.84 -18.95 -6.30
N GLN A 204 -18.44 -17.69 -6.33
CA GLN A 204 -17.27 -17.24 -7.09
C GLN A 204 -15.93 -17.45 -6.35
N TYR A 205 -15.89 -17.27 -5.03
CA TYR A 205 -14.66 -17.20 -4.24
C TYR A 205 -14.59 -18.16 -3.06
N GLY A 206 -15.63 -18.98 -2.83
CA GLY A 206 -15.73 -19.88 -1.68
C GLY A 206 -14.66 -20.96 -1.63
N ASP A 207 -14.09 -21.34 -2.78
CA ASP A 207 -12.99 -22.29 -2.87
C ASP A 207 -11.67 -21.73 -2.31
N GLY A 208 -11.55 -20.40 -2.23
CA GLY A 208 -10.32 -19.74 -1.79
C GLY A 208 -9.11 -20.00 -2.69
N ALA A 209 -7.92 -19.89 -2.11
CA ALA A 209 -6.65 -20.10 -2.81
C ALA A 209 -5.62 -20.78 -1.90
N ARG A 210 -4.55 -21.32 -2.50
CA ARG A 210 -3.42 -21.88 -1.76
C ARG A 210 -2.19 -21.03 -2.02
N HIS A 211 -1.47 -20.72 -0.95
CA HIS A 211 -0.22 -19.96 -1.01
C HIS A 211 0.83 -20.67 -0.17
N SER A 212 2.08 -20.72 -0.64
CA SER A 212 3.19 -21.25 0.15
C SER A 212 3.38 -20.43 1.42
N LEU A 213 3.61 -21.10 2.54
CA LEU A 213 3.86 -20.47 3.83
C LEU A 213 5.23 -19.77 3.85
N VAL A 214 6.21 -20.36 3.18
CA VAL A 214 7.50 -19.75 2.88
C VAL A 214 7.59 -19.60 1.37
N CYS A 215 7.91 -18.40 0.89
CA CYS A 215 8.10 -18.15 -0.54
C CYS A 215 9.14 -17.06 -0.78
N GLU A 216 9.61 -16.97 -2.02
CA GLU A 216 10.46 -15.87 -2.47
C GLU A 216 9.62 -14.75 -3.07
N HIS A 217 9.96 -13.51 -2.73
CA HIS A 217 9.30 -12.35 -3.29
C HIS A 217 9.58 -12.23 -4.79
N TYR A 218 8.52 -12.05 -5.60
CA TYR A 218 8.57 -12.10 -7.06
C TYR A 218 9.47 -11.06 -7.74
N VAL A 219 9.82 -9.96 -7.04
CA VAL A 219 10.77 -8.94 -7.55
C VAL A 219 12.14 -9.05 -6.90
N THR A 220 12.19 -9.20 -5.58
CA THR A 220 13.43 -9.05 -4.81
C THR A 220 14.16 -10.37 -4.60
N GLY A 221 13.48 -11.50 -4.83
CA GLY A 221 13.99 -12.85 -4.54
C GLY A 221 14.21 -13.12 -3.05
N ARG A 222 13.84 -12.19 -2.16
CA ARG A 222 14.02 -12.37 -0.72
C ARG A 222 13.00 -13.38 -0.20
N PRO A 223 13.42 -14.36 0.62
CA PRO A 223 12.49 -15.27 1.27
C PRO A 223 11.67 -14.53 2.33
N LEU A 224 10.41 -14.93 2.48
CA LEU A 224 9.47 -14.36 3.45
C LEU A 224 8.56 -15.43 4.05
N LEU A 225 8.04 -15.17 5.25
CA LEU A 225 7.02 -15.99 5.89
C LEU A 225 5.66 -15.39 5.55
N TYR A 226 4.94 -15.99 4.61
CA TYR A 226 3.74 -15.40 3.98
C TYR A 226 2.48 -15.58 4.84
N LEU A 227 2.46 -14.95 6.00
CA LEU A 227 1.29 -14.90 6.86
C LEU A 227 0.26 -13.93 6.29
N CYS A 228 -0.99 -14.38 6.20
CA CYS A 228 -2.10 -13.59 5.65
C CYS A 228 -3.17 -13.27 6.70
N GLY A 229 -2.88 -13.56 7.97
CA GLY A 229 -3.76 -13.29 9.10
C GLY A 229 -5.14 -13.96 8.99
N GLY A 230 -6.20 -13.14 9.06
CA GLY A 230 -7.60 -13.61 9.13
C GLY A 230 -8.09 -14.48 7.97
N PHE A 231 -7.35 -14.54 6.86
CA PHE A 231 -7.71 -15.36 5.69
C PHE A 231 -7.11 -16.77 5.72
N MET A 232 -6.13 -17.04 6.57
CA MET A 232 -5.52 -18.37 6.69
C MET A 232 -6.51 -19.35 7.36
N ASP A 233 -7.03 -20.33 6.62
CA ASP A 233 -7.97 -21.31 7.18
C ASP A 233 -7.25 -22.50 7.83
N HIS A 234 -6.35 -23.15 7.08
CA HIS A 234 -5.57 -24.30 7.52
C HIS A 234 -4.32 -24.54 6.65
N VAL A 235 -3.38 -25.32 7.19
CA VAL A 235 -2.22 -25.82 6.43
C VAL A 235 -2.62 -27.07 5.64
N VAL A 236 -2.33 -27.07 4.33
CA VAL A 236 -2.65 -28.15 3.41
C VAL A 236 -1.90 -29.42 3.82
N GLY A 237 -2.59 -30.56 3.82
CA GLY A 237 -2.00 -31.86 4.17
C GLY A 237 -1.85 -32.13 5.66
N MET A 238 -2.08 -31.14 6.53
CA MET A 238 -2.10 -31.32 7.99
C MET A 238 -3.53 -31.53 8.52
N GLY A 239 -3.64 -32.13 9.71
CA GLY A 239 -4.92 -32.15 10.43
C GLY A 239 -5.38 -30.72 10.74
N ARG A 240 -6.66 -30.39 10.50
CA ARG A 240 -7.14 -29.00 10.57
C ARG A 240 -6.83 -28.31 11.91
N SER A 241 -7.00 -28.99 13.04
CA SER A 241 -6.66 -28.44 14.36
C SER A 241 -5.16 -28.20 14.55
N GLU A 242 -4.33 -29.10 14.02
CA GLU A 242 -2.87 -29.02 14.10
C GLU A 242 -2.32 -27.87 13.24
N GLY A 243 -2.76 -27.79 11.98
CA GLY A 243 -2.40 -26.71 11.07
C GLY A 243 -2.82 -25.35 11.61
N ARG A 244 -4.04 -25.24 12.17
CA ARG A 244 -4.50 -24.00 12.82
C ARG A 244 -3.65 -23.63 14.04
N ALA A 245 -3.27 -24.60 14.86
CA ALA A 245 -2.40 -24.35 16.00
C ALA A 245 -1.00 -23.89 15.56
N LEU A 246 -0.45 -24.43 14.46
CA LEU A 246 0.80 -23.94 13.88
C LEU A 246 0.66 -22.48 13.42
N LEU A 247 -0.35 -22.17 12.61
CA LEU A 247 -0.59 -20.82 12.11
C LEU A 247 -0.80 -19.81 13.24
N GLN A 248 -1.51 -20.20 14.30
CA GLN A 248 -1.68 -19.37 15.49
C GLN A 248 -0.34 -19.04 16.16
N ARG A 249 0.53 -20.03 16.38
CA ARG A 249 1.87 -19.80 16.95
C ARG A 249 2.73 -18.88 16.07
N LEU A 250 2.63 -19.01 14.74
CA LEU A 250 3.35 -18.11 13.83
C LEU A 250 2.78 -16.69 13.89
N MET A 251 1.46 -16.53 14.00
CA MET A 251 0.80 -15.22 14.14
C MET A 251 1.16 -14.52 15.45
N GLU A 252 1.49 -15.23 16.53
CA GLU A 252 1.96 -14.62 17.80
C GLU A 252 3.27 -13.82 17.60
N ARG A 253 4.11 -14.19 16.62
CA ARG A 253 5.35 -13.46 16.29
C ARG A 253 5.09 -12.07 15.73
N VAL A 254 3.90 -11.86 15.15
CA VAL A 254 3.51 -10.57 14.55
C VAL A 254 3.41 -9.50 15.63
N ASP A 255 3.19 -9.86 16.90
CA ASP A 255 3.10 -8.90 18.00
C ASP A 255 4.48 -8.34 18.45
N ASP A 256 5.59 -8.85 17.92
CA ASP A 256 6.92 -8.29 18.17
C ASP A 256 7.06 -6.90 17.51
N PRO A 257 7.27 -5.81 18.27
CA PRO A 257 7.44 -4.48 17.70
C PRO A 257 8.64 -4.38 16.74
N SER A 258 9.63 -5.28 16.83
CA SER A 258 10.82 -5.25 15.97
C SER A 258 10.53 -5.62 14.51
N CYS A 259 9.34 -6.17 14.20
CA CYS A 259 8.90 -6.46 12.84
C CYS A 259 7.86 -5.44 12.33
N GLN A 260 7.51 -4.41 13.11
CA GLN A 260 6.41 -3.51 12.82
C GLN A 260 6.83 -2.06 12.62
N ILE A 261 5.97 -1.29 11.95
CA ILE A 261 5.96 0.17 11.98
C ILE A 261 4.52 0.65 12.21
N ARG A 262 4.36 1.82 12.82
CA ARG A 262 3.07 2.49 13.03
C ARG A 262 3.08 3.85 12.34
N TRP A 263 2.04 4.15 11.59
CA TRP A 263 1.85 5.45 10.97
C TRP A 263 0.66 6.18 11.58
N GLU A 264 0.95 7.32 12.18
CA GLU A 264 -0.05 8.30 12.60
C GLU A 264 -0.43 9.16 11.39
N TRP A 265 -1.69 9.04 10.98
CA TRP A 265 -2.20 9.68 9.78
C TRP A 265 -2.41 11.18 9.99
N ALA A 266 -2.11 11.96 8.95
CA ALA A 266 -2.66 13.30 8.78
C ALA A 266 -3.57 13.32 7.54
N VAL A 267 -4.47 14.31 7.47
CA VAL A 267 -5.29 14.53 6.27
C VAL A 267 -4.37 14.81 5.08
N ASN A 268 -4.68 14.21 3.93
CA ASN A 268 -3.90 14.27 2.68
C ASN A 268 -2.59 13.47 2.69
N ASP A 269 -2.37 12.62 3.69
CA ASP A 269 -1.33 11.61 3.59
C ASP A 269 -1.69 10.54 2.56
N LEU A 270 -0.65 10.01 1.92
CA LEU A 270 -0.73 8.80 1.11
C LEU A 270 0.28 7.77 1.62
N ALA A 271 -0.14 6.52 1.74
CA ALA A 271 0.74 5.37 1.89
C ALA A 271 0.61 4.45 0.68
N ILE A 272 1.72 3.86 0.26
CA ILE A 272 1.78 2.78 -0.72
C ILE A 272 2.65 1.67 -0.16
N TRP A 273 2.19 0.43 -0.23
CA TRP A 273 2.92 -0.71 0.31
C TRP A 273 2.83 -1.92 -0.59
N ASP A 274 3.83 -2.78 -0.44
CA ASP A 274 3.90 -4.09 -1.06
C ASP A 274 3.09 -5.11 -0.22
N GLU A 275 1.96 -5.55 -0.76
CA GLU A 275 1.10 -6.57 -0.15
C GLU A 275 1.79 -7.95 -0.12
N ARG A 276 2.76 -8.20 -1.00
CA ARG A 276 3.44 -9.51 -1.05
C ARG A 276 4.48 -9.70 0.04
N SER A 277 4.92 -8.62 0.68
CA SER A 277 5.93 -8.66 1.74
C SER A 277 5.46 -8.07 3.07
N THR A 278 4.21 -7.63 3.18
CA THR A 278 3.68 -7.03 4.41
C THR A 278 2.31 -7.55 4.83
N MET A 279 2.04 -7.49 6.13
CA MET A 279 0.69 -7.48 6.70
C MET A 279 0.39 -6.11 7.26
N HIS A 280 -0.89 -5.78 7.41
CA HIS A 280 -1.32 -4.54 8.03
C HIS A 280 -2.58 -4.69 8.89
N ARG A 281 -2.83 -3.68 9.73
CA ARG A 281 -4.05 -3.55 10.53
C ARG A 281 -4.34 -2.09 10.85
N VAL A 282 -5.62 -1.76 11.05
CA VAL A 282 -6.02 -0.46 11.59
C VAL A 282 -6.12 -0.50 13.13
N ASP A 283 -5.67 0.57 13.78
CA ASP A 283 -6.00 0.87 15.17
C ASP A 283 -7.46 1.33 15.27
N ALA A 284 -8.32 0.42 15.74
CA ALA A 284 -9.76 0.67 15.86
C ALA A 284 -10.14 1.58 17.05
N SER A 285 -9.17 2.09 17.84
CA SER A 285 -9.44 2.93 19.02
C SER A 285 -10.11 4.27 18.72
N HIS A 286 -10.15 4.70 17.45
CA HIS A 286 -10.87 5.89 17.02
C HIS A 286 -12.39 5.74 17.05
N TRP A 287 -12.93 4.52 16.95
CA TRP A 287 -14.38 4.31 16.88
C TRP A 287 -15.06 4.83 18.16
N PRO A 288 -16.15 5.63 18.08
CA PRO A 288 -17.02 5.84 16.91
C PRO A 288 -16.70 7.07 16.03
N GLU A 289 -15.56 7.74 16.23
CA GLU A 289 -15.21 8.94 15.46
C GLU A 289 -15.09 8.65 13.95
N PRO A 290 -15.51 9.60 13.07
CA PRO A 290 -15.44 9.39 11.63
C PRO A 290 -14.01 9.26 11.11
N ARG A 291 -13.78 8.25 10.27
CA ARG A 291 -12.55 8.06 9.52
C ARG A 291 -12.87 7.68 8.08
N ARG A 292 -12.22 8.33 7.12
CA ARG A 292 -12.40 8.08 5.69
C ARG A 292 -11.07 8.00 4.98
N MET A 293 -10.83 6.86 4.35
CA MET A 293 -9.70 6.64 3.46
C MET A 293 -10.20 6.32 2.06
N ARG A 294 -9.50 6.81 1.05
CA ARG A 294 -9.68 6.38 -0.33
C ARG A 294 -8.61 5.33 -0.64
N ARG A 295 -9.01 4.16 -1.13
CA ARG A 295 -8.10 3.03 -1.41
C ARG A 295 -8.09 2.71 -2.90
N CYS A 296 -6.94 2.27 -3.38
CA CYS A 296 -6.73 1.65 -4.67
C CYS A 296 -5.81 0.43 -4.46
N THR A 297 -6.03 -0.65 -5.22
CA THR A 297 -5.15 -1.82 -5.22
C THR A 297 -4.63 -2.08 -6.63
N VAL A 298 -3.44 -2.65 -6.74
CA VAL A 298 -2.73 -2.83 -8.01
C VAL A 298 -2.34 -4.30 -8.19
N SER A 299 -2.54 -4.81 -9.42
CA SER A 299 -2.26 -6.20 -9.84
C SER A 299 -0.82 -6.42 -10.23
#